data_AF-A0A6M0CHM4-F1
#
_entry.id   AF-A0A6M0CHM4-F1
#
_cell.length_a   1.000
_cell.length_b   1.000
_cell.length_c   1.000
_cell.angle_alpha   90.00
_cell.angle_beta   90.00
_cell.angle_gamma   90.00
#
_symmetry.space_group_name_H-M   'P 1'
#
loop_
_entity.id
_entity.type
_entity.pdbx_description
1 polymer ?
#
loop_
_entity_poly.entity_id
_entity_poly.type
_entity_poly.pdbx_seq_one_letter_code
_entity_poly.pdbx_strand_id
1 'polypeptide(L)'
;FMVPFKIIEDFTKPLSLSFRLFGNILADELVVGVLVLLVPLFIPLPLMVLGLFLSAIQALIFATLAANYIGEALEEHGAEHHD
;
A
#
# COMPACT_ATOMS: atom_id res chain seq x y z
N PHE A 1 -15.72 -15.97 -17.49
CA PHE A 1 -14.34 -15.65 -17.91
C PHE A 1 -13.77 -14.37 -17.27
N MET A 2 -14.55 -13.59 -16.50
CA MET A 2 -14.11 -12.33 -15.89
C MET A 2 -13.64 -12.45 -14.42
N VAL A 3 -13.94 -13.58 -13.78
CA VAL A 3 -13.61 -13.88 -12.37
C VAL A 3 -12.11 -13.89 -12.06
N PRO A 4 -11.23 -14.56 -12.85
CA PRO A 4 -9.81 -14.62 -12.49
C PRO A 4 -9.12 -13.25 -12.60
N PHE A 5 -9.56 -12.38 -13.51
CA PHE A 5 -9.00 -11.05 -13.67
C PHE A 5 -9.33 -10.14 -12.47
N LYS A 6 -10.55 -10.26 -11.94
CA LYS A 6 -11.03 -9.45 -10.82
C LYS A 6 -10.28 -9.77 -9.52
N ILE A 7 -10.03 -11.05 -9.28
CA ILE A 7 -9.22 -11.53 -8.13
C ILE A 7 -7.78 -11.03 -8.21
N ILE A 8 -7.15 -11.11 -9.40
CA ILE A 8 -5.79 -10.59 -9.60
C ILE A 8 -5.76 -9.08 -9.41
N GLU A 9 -6.76 -8.34 -9.90
CA GLU A 9 -6.87 -6.89 -9.72
C GLU A 9 -6.99 -6.51 -8.23
N ASP A 10 -7.81 -7.24 -7.48
CA ASP A 10 -8.01 -7.03 -6.04
C ASP A 10 -6.78 -7.41 -5.22
N PHE A 11 -5.94 -8.34 -5.69
CA PHE A 11 -4.63 -8.62 -5.10
C PHE A 11 -3.53 -7.61 -5.51
N THR A 12 -3.61 -7.09 -6.73
CA THR A 12 -2.60 -6.19 -7.30
C THR A 12 -2.69 -4.78 -6.69
N LYS A 13 -3.89 -4.32 -6.30
CA LYS A 13 -4.10 -3.07 -5.54
C LYS A 13 -3.30 -3.03 -4.22
N PRO A 14 -3.42 -4.01 -3.30
CA PRO A 14 -2.55 -4.23 -2.14
C PRO A 14 -1.06 -4.17 -2.47
N LEU A 15 -0.68 -4.90 -3.51
CA LEU A 15 0.73 -5.12 -3.85
C LEU A 15 1.37 -3.83 -4.35
N SER A 16 0.68 -3.11 -5.24
CA SER A 16 1.07 -1.76 -5.72
C SER A 16 1.24 -0.78 -4.56
N LEU A 17 0.46 -0.95 -3.50
CA LEU A 17 0.41 -0.08 -2.33
C LEU A 17 1.57 -0.36 -1.35
N SER A 18 1.87 -1.64 -1.12
CA SER A 18 3.08 -2.09 -0.40
C SER A 18 4.36 -1.62 -1.09
N PHE A 19 4.44 -1.72 -2.42
CA PHE A 19 5.56 -1.16 -3.19
C PHE A 19 5.67 0.37 -3.07
N ARG A 20 4.54 1.07 -2.87
CA ARG A 20 4.52 2.53 -2.69
C ARG A 20 5.07 2.95 -1.32
N LEU A 21 4.69 2.24 -0.26
CA LEU A 21 5.27 2.42 1.09
C LEU A 21 6.76 2.07 1.11
N PHE A 22 7.12 0.94 0.51
CA PHE A 22 8.51 0.51 0.36
C PHE A 22 9.34 1.54 -0.41
N GLY A 23 8.79 2.07 -1.51
CA GLY A 23 9.40 3.15 -2.29
C GLY A 23 9.58 4.43 -1.49
N ASN A 24 8.67 4.80 -0.59
CA ASN A 24 8.82 5.97 0.28
C ASN A 24 9.94 5.80 1.33
N ILE A 25 10.06 4.63 1.96
CA ILE A 25 11.13 4.34 2.92
C ILE A 25 12.49 4.26 2.20
N LEU A 26 12.55 3.56 1.06
CA LEU A 26 13.74 3.54 0.22
C LEU A 26 14.09 4.94 -0.28
N ALA A 27 13.11 5.76 -0.68
CA ALA A 27 13.40 7.12 -1.15
C ALA A 27 14.05 7.96 -0.05
N ASP A 28 13.58 7.88 1.20
CA ASP A 28 14.19 8.59 2.33
C ASP A 28 15.64 8.14 2.55
N GLU A 29 15.88 6.82 2.57
CA GLU A 29 17.21 6.25 2.79
C GLU A 29 18.20 6.57 1.65
N LEU A 30 17.72 6.52 0.40
CA LEU A 30 18.46 6.90 -0.80
C LEU A 30 18.71 8.42 -0.83
N VAL A 31 17.73 9.23 -0.44
CA VAL A 31 17.85 10.69 -0.35
C VAL A 31 18.91 11.06 0.68
N VAL A 32 18.88 10.49 1.89
CA VAL A 32 19.94 10.68 2.90
C VAL A 32 21.32 10.28 2.35
N GLY A 33 21.42 9.12 1.69
CA GLY A 33 22.67 8.66 1.08
C GLY A 33 23.21 9.59 -0.01
N VAL A 34 22.35 10.12 -0.88
CA VAL A 34 22.71 11.05 -1.95
C VAL A 34 23.04 12.44 -1.40
N LEU A 35 22.29 12.92 -0.39
CA LEU A 35 22.46 14.24 0.19
C LEU A 35 23.73 14.41 0.99
N VAL A 36 24.23 13.34 1.63
CA VAL A 36 25.58 13.29 2.21
C VAL A 36 26.65 13.62 1.16
N LEU A 37 26.36 13.40 -0.13
CA LEU A 37 27.31 13.55 -1.23
C LEU A 37 27.14 14.85 -2.04
N LEU A 38 26.01 15.59 -1.97
CA LEU A 38 25.63 16.51 -3.06
C LEU A 38 25.11 17.95 -2.76
N VAL A 39 24.76 18.40 -1.53
CA VAL A 39 24.07 19.72 -1.26
C VAL A 39 22.59 19.72 -1.74
N PRO A 40 21.76 20.78 -1.51
CA PRO A 40 21.07 21.19 -0.29
C PRO A 40 19.68 20.51 -0.09
N LEU A 41 19.43 20.06 1.14
CA LEU A 41 18.29 19.26 1.64
C LEU A 41 16.88 19.90 1.60
N PHE A 42 16.76 21.18 1.28
CA PHE A 42 15.58 21.96 1.66
C PHE A 42 14.33 21.75 0.80
N ILE A 43 14.49 21.40 -0.49
CA ILE A 43 13.38 21.15 -1.42
C ILE A 43 12.75 19.75 -1.24
N PRO A 44 13.52 18.65 -1.10
CA PRO A 44 12.93 17.32 -0.97
C PRO A 44 12.28 17.06 0.39
N LEU A 45 12.76 17.70 1.46
CA LEU A 45 12.27 17.48 2.83
C LEU A 45 10.75 17.65 3.00
N PRO A 46 10.13 18.79 2.60
CA PRO A 46 8.68 18.97 2.78
C PRO A 46 7.85 18.02 1.92
N LEU A 47 8.31 17.71 0.70
CA LEU A 47 7.62 16.80 -0.21
C LEU A 47 7.63 15.36 0.33
N MET A 48 8.70 14.95 0.98
CA MET A 48 8.83 13.62 1.57
C MET A 48 7.89 13.43 2.76
N VAL A 49 7.74 14.46 3.61
CA VAL A 49 6.77 14.44 4.73
C VAL A 49 5.33 14.34 4.21
N LEU A 50 4.99 15.12 3.18
CA LEU A 50 3.67 15.02 2.54
C LEU A 50 3.47 13.65 1.87
N GLY A 51 4.50 13.10 1.22
CA GLY A 51 4.50 11.77 0.63
C GLY A 51 4.28 10.66 1.65
N LEU A 52 4.95 10.75 2.82
CA LEU A 52 4.76 9.83 3.94
C LEU A 52 3.34 9.88 4.49
N PHE A 53 2.79 11.09 4.70
CA PHE A 53 1.42 11.26 5.15
C PHE A 53 0.40 10.61 4.21
N LEU A 54 0.54 10.84 2.90
CA LEU A 54 -0.32 10.20 1.89
C LEU A 54 -0.17 8.68 1.89
N SER A 55 1.05 8.17 2.07
CA SER A 55 1.29 6.73 2.13
C SER A 55 0.70 6.06 3.39
N ALA A 56 0.65 6.77 4.51
CA ALA A 56 -0.02 6.30 5.73
C ALA A 56 -1.54 6.16 5.52
N ILE A 57 -2.18 7.15 4.88
CA ILE A 57 -3.60 7.07 4.50
C ILE A 57 -3.82 5.88 3.55
N GLN A 58 -2.93 5.71 2.59
CA GLN A 58 -2.97 4.62 1.64
C GLN A 58 -2.93 3.24 2.36
N ALA A 59 -2.04 3.08 3.35
CA ALA A 59 -1.93 1.88 4.19
C ALA A 59 -3.22 1.59 4.97
N LEU A 60 -3.84 2.64 5.55
CA LEU A 60 -5.08 2.53 6.30
C LEU A 60 -6.24 2.04 5.41
N ILE A 61 -6.39 2.64 4.22
CA ILE A 61 -7.42 2.23 3.25
C ILE A 61 -7.21 0.77 2.86
N PHE A 62 -5.97 0.35 2.65
CA PHE A 62 -5.65 -1.03 2.31
C PHE A 62 -6.02 -2.01 3.43
N ALA A 63 -5.66 -1.71 4.68
CA ALA A 63 -6.04 -2.52 5.83
C ALA A 63 -7.55 -2.67 5.96
N THR A 64 -8.31 -1.60 5.74
CA THR A 64 -9.78 -1.62 5.74
C THR A 64 -10.35 -2.48 4.61
N LEU A 65 -9.82 -2.37 3.39
CA LEU A 65 -10.25 -3.20 2.27
C LEU A 65 -9.92 -4.69 2.48
N ALA A 66 -8.73 -5.00 3.01
CA ALA A 66 -8.34 -6.36 3.34
C ALA A 66 -9.21 -6.96 4.44
N ALA A 67 -9.55 -6.17 5.48
CA ALA A 67 -10.46 -6.61 6.54
C ALA A 67 -11.86 -6.90 6.00
N ASN A 68 -12.39 -6.05 5.11
CA ASN A 68 -13.68 -6.29 4.46
C ASN A 68 -13.66 -7.55 3.58
N TYR A 69 -12.58 -7.76 2.81
CA TYR A 69 -12.44 -8.96 1.97
C TYR A 69 -12.34 -10.24 2.80
N ILE A 70 -11.63 -10.21 3.93
CA ILE A 70 -11.59 -11.34 4.87
C ILE A 70 -12.97 -11.58 5.48
N GLY A 71 -13.73 -10.51 5.79
CA GLY A 71 -15.11 -10.60 6.26
C GLY A 71 -16.03 -11.27 5.23
N GLU A 72 -16.02 -10.80 3.97
CA GLU A 72 -16.79 -11.40 2.87
C GLU A 72 -16.39 -12.86 2.63
N ALA A 73 -15.10 -13.18 2.60
CA ALA A 73 -14.62 -14.55 2.42
C ALA A 73 -15.03 -15.47 3.57
N LEU A 74 -15.17 -14.94 4.80
CA LEU A 74 -15.62 -15.71 5.96
C LEU A 74 -17.14 -15.93 5.94
N GLU A 75 -17.93 -14.94 5.51
CA GLU A 75 -19.37 -15.09 5.30
C GLU A 75 -19.68 -16.07 4.16
N GLU A 76 -18.91 -16.04 3.07
CA GLU A 76 -19.05 -16.97 1.94
C GLU A 76 -18.74 -18.43 2.36
N HIS A 77 -17.80 -18.66 3.28
CA HIS A 77 -17.49 -19.98 3.82
C HIS A 77 -18.44 -20.46 4.93
N GLY A 78 -19.13 -19.55 5.62
CA GLY A 78 -20.12 -19.90 6.66
C GLY A 78 -21.45 -20.42 6.11
N ALA A 79 -21.77 -20.13 4.85
CA ALA A 79 -23.01 -20.52 4.21
C ALA A 79 -23.04 -21.98 3.69
N GLU A 80 -21.89 -22.67 3.57
CA GLU A 80 -21.84 -24.04 3.03
C GLU A 80 -22.03 -25.16 4.06
N HIS A 81 -22.31 -24.84 5.33
CA HIS A 81 -22.49 -25.84 6.39
C HIS A 81 -23.93 -25.96 6.91
N HIS A 82 -24.90 -25.50 6.10
CA HIS A 82 -26.32 -25.58 6.42
C HIS A 82 -27.18 -25.94 5.19
N ASP A 83 -26.82 -27.03 4.52
CA ASP A 83 -27.75 -27.92 3.81
C ASP A 83 -27.26 -29.38 3.90
#